data_AF-K9SGR2-F1
#
_entry.id   AF-K9SGR2-F1
#
_cell.length_a   1.000
_cell.length_b   1.000
_cell.length_c   1.000
_cell.angle_alpha   90.00
_cell.angle_beta   90.00
_cell.angle_gamma   90.00
#
_symmetry.space_group_name_H-M   'P 1'
#
loop_
_entity.id
_entity.type
_entity.pdbx_description
1 polymer ?
#
loop_
_entity_poly.entity_id
_entity_poly.type
_entity_poly.pdbx_seq_one_letter_code
_entity_poly.pdbx_strand_id
1 'polypeptide(L)'
;MSEIKHYREFLLNQEREVFLAGMRGQIPLEQAMHQLAETKSALASLRDRLVMLNIRQLKQLAVGSGIRYYSRLRKAELIEALAG
;
A
#
# COMPACT_ATOMS: atom_id res chain seq x y z
N MET A 1 2.80 26.33 -5.25
CA MET A 1 2.79 26.13 -3.78
C MET A 1 1.40 25.86 -3.20
N SER A 2 0.34 25.66 -4.00
CA SER A 2 -1.06 25.56 -3.51
C SER A 2 -1.68 24.16 -3.57
N GLU A 3 -1.02 23.19 -4.20
CA GLU A 3 -1.58 21.83 -4.43
C GLU A 3 -1.39 20.88 -3.24
N ILE A 4 -0.25 21.00 -2.55
CA ILE A 4 0.10 20.15 -1.39
C ILE A 4 -0.84 20.40 -0.20
N LYS A 5 -1.29 21.65 -0.02
CA LYS A 5 -2.26 21.99 1.04
C LYS A 5 -3.62 21.33 0.80
N HIS A 6 -4.09 21.35 -0.44
CA HIS A 6 -5.35 20.70 -0.82
C HIS A 6 -5.31 19.18 -0.62
N TYR A 7 -4.17 18.54 -0.91
CA TYR A 7 -4.03 17.10 -0.73
C TYR A 7 -4.04 16.69 0.75
N ARG A 8 -3.38 17.48 1.61
CA ARG A 8 -3.39 17.25 3.07
C ARG A 8 -4.78 17.41 3.67
N GLU A 9 -5.52 18.42 3.21
CA GLU A 9 -6.88 18.72 3.68
C GLU A 9 -7.89 17.67 3.20
N PHE A 10 -7.70 17.14 2.00
CA PHE A 10 -8.47 16.01 1.47
C PHE A 10 -8.27 14.73 2.28
N LEU A 11 -7.02 14.38 2.62
CA LEU A 11 -6.71 13.20 3.44
C LEU A 11 -7.28 13.32 4.86
N LEU A 12 -7.19 14.50 5.47
CA LEU A 12 -7.78 14.77 6.79
C LEU A 12 -9.31 14.64 6.77
N ASN A 13 -9.97 15.06 5.68
CA ASN A 13 -11.41 14.90 5.53
C ASN A 13 -11.83 13.44 5.33
N GLN A 14 -11.04 12.65 4.61
CA GLN A 14 -11.27 11.22 4.42
C GLN A 14 -11.18 10.45 5.75
N GLU A 15 -10.14 10.70 6.56
CA GLU A 15 -10.00 10.07 7.88
C GLU A 15 -11.18 10.41 8.81
N ARG A 16 -11.68 11.65 8.72
CA ARG A 16 -12.81 12.13 9.51
C ARG A 16 -14.13 11.48 9.08
N GLU A 17 -14.35 11.30 7.79
CA GLU A 17 -15.53 10.57 7.26
C GLU A 17 -15.53 9.11 7.69
N VAL A 18 -14.39 8.44 7.66
CA VAL A 18 -14.24 7.05 8.12
C VAL A 18 -14.54 6.93 9.63
N PHE A 19 -14.02 7.86 10.42
CA PHE A 19 -14.30 7.91 11.86
C PHE A 19 -15.78 8.17 12.15
N LEU A 20 -16.42 9.08 11.41
CA LEU A 20 -17.85 9.37 11.54
C LEU A 20 -18.73 8.20 11.06
N ALA A 21 -18.31 7.47 10.04
CA ALA A 21 -18.99 6.25 9.58
C ALA A 21 -18.92 5.13 10.63
N GLY A 22 -17.79 5.00 11.32
CA GLY A 22 -17.65 4.12 12.49
C GLY A 22 -18.56 4.52 13.66
N MET A 23 -18.67 5.83 13.94
CA MET A 23 -19.59 6.36 14.97
C MET A 23 -21.08 6.25 14.57
N ARG A 24 -21.40 6.18 13.27
CA ARG A 24 -22.76 5.96 12.74
C ARG A 24 -23.18 4.49 12.71
N GLY A 25 -22.31 3.55 13.09
CA GLY A 25 -22.65 2.13 13.22
C GLY A 25 -22.88 1.38 11.90
N GLN A 26 -22.34 1.87 10.77
CA GLN A 26 -22.53 1.23 9.46
C GLN A 26 -21.56 0.07 9.16
N ILE A 27 -20.43 -0.06 9.90
CA ILE A 27 -19.53 -1.22 9.84
C ILE A 27 -18.96 -1.45 11.26
N PRO A 28 -19.07 -2.66 11.85
CA PRO A 28 -18.45 -2.96 13.13
C PRO A 28 -16.94 -2.79 13.06
N LEU A 29 -16.34 -2.12 14.04
CA LEU A 29 -14.88 -1.93 14.14
C LEU A 29 -14.12 -3.27 14.04
N GLU A 30 -14.71 -4.35 14.54
CA GLU A 30 -14.17 -5.70 14.42
C GLU A 30 -14.05 -6.18 12.97
N GLN A 31 -15.04 -5.89 12.12
CA GLN A 31 -14.99 -6.25 10.69
C GLN A 31 -13.91 -5.44 9.96
N ALA A 32 -13.80 -4.14 10.27
CA ALA A 32 -12.75 -3.31 9.70
C ALA A 32 -11.35 -3.79 10.13
N MET A 33 -11.18 -4.16 11.40
CA MET A 33 -9.92 -4.72 11.92
C MET A 33 -9.59 -6.09 11.32
N HIS A 34 -10.59 -6.95 11.10
CA HIS A 34 -10.40 -8.26 10.48
C HIS A 34 -9.93 -8.14 9.03
N GLN A 35 -10.57 -7.28 8.24
CA GLN A 35 -10.15 -7.00 6.85
C GLN A 35 -8.75 -6.37 6.80
N LEU A 36 -8.39 -5.54 7.78
CA LEU A 36 -7.03 -5.00 7.92
C LEU A 36 -5.99 -6.06 8.31
N ALA A 37 -6.37 -7.05 9.10
CA ALA A 37 -5.49 -8.17 9.47
C ALA A 37 -5.26 -9.11 8.28
N GLU A 38 -6.30 -9.43 7.53
CA GLU A 38 -6.22 -10.28 6.34
C GLU A 38 -5.40 -9.63 5.21
N THR A 39 -5.59 -8.33 4.98
CA THR A 39 -4.78 -7.58 4.00
C THR A 39 -3.31 -7.49 4.41
N LYS A 40 -3.00 -7.27 5.70
CA LYS A 40 -1.62 -7.32 6.21
C LYS A 40 -0.97 -8.70 6.04
N SER A 41 -1.70 -9.78 6.28
CA SER A 41 -1.22 -11.14 6.09
C SER A 41 -0.89 -11.44 4.63
N ALA A 42 -1.76 -11.00 3.71
CA ALA A 42 -1.53 -11.13 2.27
C ALA A 42 -0.29 -10.33 1.82
N LEU A 43 -0.10 -9.12 2.36
CA LEU A 43 1.07 -8.27 2.08
C LEU A 43 2.37 -8.92 2.57
N ALA A 44 2.36 -9.53 3.76
CA ALA A 44 3.51 -10.27 4.30
C ALA A 44 3.88 -11.45 3.40
N SER A 45 2.90 -12.24 2.98
CA SER A 45 3.12 -13.39 2.07
C SER A 45 3.67 -12.96 0.69
N LEU A 46 3.19 -11.83 0.15
CA LEU A 46 3.71 -11.27 -1.10
C LEU A 46 5.17 -10.83 -0.93
N ARG A 47 5.50 -10.16 0.17
CA ARG A 47 6.86 -9.70 0.47
C ARG A 47 7.83 -10.86 0.63
N ASP A 48 7.45 -11.93 1.33
CA ASP A 48 8.26 -13.15 1.46
C ASP A 48 8.56 -13.78 0.09
N ARG A 49 7.55 -13.84 -0.79
CA ARG A 49 7.73 -14.34 -2.17
C ARG A 49 8.67 -13.45 -2.99
N LEU A 50 8.58 -12.13 -2.85
CA LEU A 50 9.45 -11.18 -3.54
C LEU A 50 10.91 -11.27 -3.05
N VAL A 51 11.15 -11.55 -1.77
CA VAL A 51 12.51 -11.73 -1.22
C VAL A 51 13.23 -12.92 -1.85
N MET A 52 12.50 -14.01 -2.16
CA MET A 52 13.04 -15.21 -2.80
C MET A 52 13.46 -14.99 -4.27
N LEU A 53 12.95 -13.94 -4.91
CA LEU A 53 13.28 -13.62 -6.30
C LEU A 53 14.65 -12.95 -6.42
N ASN A 54 15.31 -13.20 -7.55
CA ASN A 54 16.54 -12.51 -7.88
C ASN A 54 16.26 -11.10 -8.44
N ILE A 55 17.29 -10.25 -8.48
CA ILE A 55 17.12 -8.86 -8.91
C ILE A 55 16.62 -8.74 -10.37
N ARG A 56 16.92 -9.71 -11.23
CA ARG A 56 16.46 -9.72 -12.63
C ARG A 56 14.96 -9.97 -12.72
N GLN A 57 14.46 -10.95 -11.96
CA GLN A 57 13.05 -11.28 -11.85
C GLN A 57 12.26 -10.13 -11.24
N LEU A 58 12.79 -9.50 -10.18
CA LEU A 58 12.18 -8.31 -9.56
C LEU A 58 12.07 -7.14 -10.55
N LYS A 59 13.11 -6.93 -11.38
CA LYS A 59 13.06 -5.91 -12.44
C LYS A 59 12.03 -6.24 -13.52
N GLN A 60 11.85 -7.50 -13.89
CA GLN A 60 10.80 -7.89 -14.84
C GLN A 60 9.40 -7.66 -14.28
N LEU A 61 9.17 -8.00 -13.02
CA LEU A 61 7.91 -7.71 -12.33
C LEU A 61 7.66 -6.20 -12.23
N ALA A 62 8.69 -5.42 -11.95
CA ALA A 62 8.59 -3.96 -11.89
C ALA A 62 8.22 -3.33 -13.24
N VAL A 63 8.71 -3.89 -14.36
CA VAL A 63 8.29 -3.49 -15.72
C VAL A 63 6.81 -3.79 -15.94
N GLY A 64 6.38 -5.03 -15.64
CA GLY A 64 4.98 -5.43 -15.81
C GLY A 64 4.01 -4.63 -14.92
N SER A 65 4.48 -4.18 -13.76
CA SER A 65 3.72 -3.38 -12.79
C SER A 65 3.79 -1.87 -13.05
N GLY A 66 4.54 -1.41 -14.07
CA GLY A 66 4.63 0.00 -14.44
C GLY A 66 5.48 0.89 -13.50
N ILE A 67 6.35 0.30 -12.69
CA ILE A 67 7.20 1.04 -11.73
C ILE A 67 8.26 1.84 -12.49
N ARG A 68 8.21 3.17 -12.37
CA ARG A 68 9.18 4.07 -13.01
C ARG A 68 10.52 4.01 -12.27
N TYR A 69 11.60 4.20 -13.02
CA TYR A 69 12.97 4.21 -12.49
C TYR A 69 13.44 2.89 -11.82
N TYR A 70 12.71 1.78 -12.03
CA TYR A 70 13.04 0.46 -11.48
C TYR A 70 14.48 -0.01 -11.79
N SER A 71 15.08 0.47 -12.89
CA SER A 71 16.44 0.14 -13.28
C SER A 71 17.50 0.66 -12.28
N ARG A 72 17.19 1.75 -11.56
CA ARG A 72 18.03 2.41 -10.57
C ARG A 72 17.78 1.94 -9.14
N LEU A 73 16.66 1.25 -8.90
CA LEU A 73 16.26 0.77 -7.58
C LEU A 73 17.12 -0.44 -7.16
N ARG A 74 17.45 -0.47 -5.86
CA ARG A 74 18.11 -1.63 -5.23
C ARG A 74 17.10 -2.76 -4.99
N LYS A 75 17.58 -3.97 -4.70
CA LYS A 75 16.70 -5.14 -4.47
C LYS A 75 15.61 -4.85 -3.44
N ALA A 76 15.97 -4.27 -2.29
CA ALA A 76 15.01 -3.92 -1.25
C ALA A 76 13.97 -2.90 -1.73
N GLU A 77 14.39 -1.87 -2.46
CA GLU A 77 13.48 -0.85 -2.99
C GLU A 77 12.55 -1.39 -4.08
N LEU A 78 13.00 -2.35 -4.89
CA LEU A 78 12.14 -3.07 -5.83
C LEU A 78 11.08 -3.90 -5.09
N ILE A 79 11.44 -4.54 -3.97
CA ILE A 79 10.51 -5.32 -3.16
C ILE A 79 9.46 -4.40 -2.55
N GLU A 80 9.85 -3.27 -1.95
CA GLU A 80 8.93 -2.29 -1.38
C GLU A 80 8.01 -1.70 -2.46
N ALA A 81 8.56 -1.31 -3.62
CA ALA A 81 7.76 -0.75 -4.72
C ALA A 81 6.78 -1.76 -5.34
N LEU A 82 7.05 -3.07 -5.23
CA LEU A 82 6.16 -4.14 -5.69
C LEU A 82 5.16 -4.60 -4.61
N ALA A 83 5.48 -4.40 -3.33
CA ALA A 83 4.62 -4.79 -2.21
C ALA A 83 3.55 -3.73 -1.89
N GLY A 84 3.84 -2.44 -2.16
CA GLY A 84 2.90 -1.34 -1.96
C GLY A 84 2.97 -0.72 -0.57
#